data_AF-A0A917KV18-F1
#
_entry.id   AF-A0A917KV18-F1
#
_cell.length_a   1.000
_cell.length_b   1.000
_cell.length_c   1.000
_cell.angle_alpha   90.00
_cell.angle_beta   90.00
_cell.angle_gamma   90.00
#
_symmetry.space_group_name_H-M   'P 1'
#
loop_
_entity.id
_entity.type
_entity.pdbx_description
1 polymer ?
#
loop_
_entity_poly.entity_id
_entity_poly.type
_entity_poly.pdbx_seq_one_letter_code
_entity_poly.pdbx_strand_id
1 'polypeptide(L)'
;MIRALMLTVLALLPFSARAQSGPSFDCRQARAWDERQICAQADLAELDRRIAAAWRAATAGATAEQRAGLQAAQRAWLGERRACEGPQAREAQSCLRRVMRARSRDLEALAQGAPATALPTAKPAPEAAPAAVALSAVSCPATAGWAAMQICATPGMRELDLAVAREAEAARARLARNPAALARFETLLRRYVAARDACGRAPGRVPLDCLQETMEDTRAEIRQSGAG
;
A
#
# COMPACT_ATOMS: atom_id res chain seq x y z
N MET A 1 -34.83 -39.12 48.28
CA MET A 1 -33.86 -38.02 48.47
C MET A 1 -32.80 -38.16 47.36
N ILE A 2 -32.88 -37.32 46.32
CA ILE A 2 -32.17 -37.47 45.05
C ILE A 2 -30.71 -37.00 45.22
N ARG A 3 -29.76 -37.91 44.94
CA ARG A 3 -28.31 -37.63 44.91
C ARG A 3 -27.99 -36.74 43.70
N ALA A 4 -27.51 -35.53 43.95
CA ALA A 4 -27.07 -34.59 42.93
C ALA A 4 -25.83 -35.14 42.21
N LEU A 5 -25.96 -35.44 40.92
CA LEU A 5 -24.86 -35.71 40.00
C LEU A 5 -24.33 -34.36 39.51
N MET A 6 -23.15 -33.93 39.98
CA MET A 6 -22.45 -32.79 39.38
C MET A 6 -21.78 -33.23 38.07
N LEU A 7 -22.31 -32.79 36.93
CA LEU A 7 -21.62 -32.85 35.64
C LEU A 7 -20.59 -31.71 35.54
N THR A 8 -19.32 -32.06 35.67
CA THR A 8 -18.20 -31.15 35.38
C THR A 8 -18.03 -31.07 33.87
N VAL A 9 -18.58 -30.02 33.25
CA VAL A 9 -18.33 -29.71 31.83
C VAL A 9 -16.95 -29.09 31.71
N LEU A 10 -15.97 -29.87 31.24
CA LEU A 10 -14.63 -29.39 30.91
C LEU A 10 -14.72 -28.61 29.58
N ALA A 11 -14.84 -27.29 29.68
CA ALA A 11 -14.86 -26.39 28.53
C ALA A 11 -13.51 -26.43 27.79
N LEU A 12 -13.49 -27.02 26.60
CA LEU A 12 -12.42 -26.89 25.62
C LEU A 12 -12.40 -25.44 25.11
N LEU A 13 -11.60 -24.58 25.76
CA LEU A 13 -11.35 -23.23 25.28
C LEU A 13 -10.48 -23.31 24.00
N PRO A 14 -10.92 -22.73 22.87
CA PRO A 14 -10.12 -22.69 21.66
C PRO A 14 -8.87 -21.83 21.91
N PHE A 15 -7.70 -22.40 21.64
CA PHE A 15 -6.43 -21.69 21.70
C PHE A 15 -6.41 -20.66 20.56
N SER A 16 -6.78 -19.42 20.85
CA SER A 16 -6.67 -18.33 19.89
C SER A 16 -5.19 -18.16 19.54
N ALA A 17 -4.81 -18.46 18.29
CA ALA A 17 -3.51 -18.14 17.76
C ALA A 17 -3.28 -16.63 17.94
N ARG A 18 -2.41 -16.25 18.89
CA ARG A 18 -2.08 -14.85 19.13
C ARG A 18 -1.34 -14.36 17.89
N ALA A 19 -1.96 -13.49 17.11
CA ALA A 19 -1.29 -12.80 16.02
C ALA A 19 -0.01 -12.17 16.58
N GLN A 20 1.13 -12.39 15.89
CA GLN A 20 2.41 -11.87 16.34
C GLN A 20 2.33 -10.34 16.42
N SER A 21 2.36 -9.81 17.64
CA SER A 21 2.03 -8.41 17.94
C SER A 21 3.18 -7.43 17.68
N GLY A 22 4.28 -7.88 17.06
CA GLY A 22 5.50 -7.07 16.86
C GLY A 22 6.22 -7.42 15.56
N PRO A 23 7.23 -6.61 15.16
CA PRO A 23 7.99 -6.81 13.94
C PRO A 23 8.78 -8.13 13.95
N SER A 24 9.49 -8.42 12.86
CA SER A 24 10.33 -9.62 12.71
C SER A 24 11.61 -9.60 13.58
N PHE A 25 11.85 -8.52 14.33
CA PHE A 25 12.96 -8.36 15.25
C PHE A 25 12.49 -8.03 16.68
N ASP A 26 13.39 -8.19 17.66
CA ASP A 26 13.09 -7.89 19.06
C ASP A 26 13.11 -6.37 19.31
N CYS A 27 11.96 -5.80 19.65
CA CYS A 27 11.83 -4.38 19.94
C CYS A 27 12.68 -3.89 21.12
N ARG A 28 13.12 -4.79 22.01
CA ARG A 28 14.07 -4.43 23.08
C ARG A 28 15.45 -4.08 22.54
N GLN A 29 15.75 -4.46 21.31
CA GLN A 29 17.02 -4.20 20.64
C GLN A 29 16.93 -3.01 19.67
N ALA A 30 15.76 -2.40 19.50
CA ALA A 30 15.55 -1.24 18.64
C ALA A 30 16.35 -0.03 19.15
N ARG A 31 17.30 0.45 18.35
CA ARG A 31 18.13 1.62 18.70
C ARG A 31 17.90 2.79 17.75
N ALA A 32 17.70 2.51 16.47
CA ALA A 32 17.50 3.53 15.46
C ALA A 32 16.05 4.07 15.47
N TRP A 33 15.86 5.29 14.97
CA TRP A 33 14.52 5.91 14.93
C TRP A 33 13.51 5.07 14.15
N ASP A 34 13.89 4.57 12.98
CA ASP A 34 13.07 3.73 12.12
C ASP A 34 12.67 2.42 12.82
N GLU A 35 13.59 1.77 13.53
CA GLU A 35 13.33 0.55 14.31
C GLU A 35 12.30 0.81 15.42
N ARG A 36 12.43 1.94 16.14
CA ARG A 36 11.46 2.32 17.17
C ARG A 36 10.09 2.61 16.57
N GLN A 37 10.03 3.27 15.42
CA GLN A 37 8.76 3.50 14.70
C GLN A 37 8.10 2.20 14.27
N ILE A 38 8.89 1.26 13.73
CA ILE A 38 8.41 -0.06 13.34
C ILE A 38 7.85 -0.84 14.54
N CYS A 39 8.48 -0.71 15.71
CA CYS A 39 7.98 -1.32 16.95
C CYS A 39 6.70 -0.68 17.49
N ALA A 40 6.55 0.64 17.36
CA ALA A 40 5.43 1.38 17.92
C ALA A 40 4.16 1.31 17.06
N GLN A 41 4.29 1.11 15.75
CA GLN A 41 3.18 1.21 14.80
C GLN A 41 2.86 -0.16 14.20
N ALA A 42 1.64 -0.65 14.45
CA ALA A 42 1.22 -2.01 14.10
C ALA A 42 1.32 -2.31 12.59
N ASP A 43 1.06 -1.31 11.75
CA ASP A 43 1.13 -1.45 10.30
C ASP A 43 2.59 -1.53 9.79
N LEU A 44 3.51 -0.79 10.40
CA LEU A 44 4.94 -0.89 10.10
C LEU A 44 5.52 -2.23 10.59
N ALA A 45 5.06 -2.72 11.74
CA ALA A 45 5.41 -4.06 12.23
C ALA A 45 4.94 -5.16 11.28
N GLU A 46 3.74 -5.04 10.73
CA GLU A 46 3.24 -5.97 9.70
C GLU A 46 4.07 -5.90 8.41
N LEU A 47 4.40 -4.71 7.93
CA LEU A 47 5.27 -4.55 6.75
C LEU A 47 6.65 -5.17 6.98
N ASP A 48 7.23 -4.99 8.16
CA ASP A 48 8.51 -5.60 8.52
C ASP A 48 8.44 -7.14 8.46
N ARG A 49 7.36 -7.75 8.98
CA ARG A 49 7.14 -9.20 8.88
C ARG A 49 7.00 -9.67 7.43
N ARG A 50 6.27 -8.92 6.59
CA ARG A 50 6.11 -9.25 5.16
C ARG A 50 7.44 -9.20 4.43
N ILE A 51 8.24 -8.15 4.65
CA ILE A 51 9.59 -8.02 4.10
C ILE A 51 10.45 -9.21 4.53
N ALA A 52 10.44 -9.59 5.81
CA ALA A 52 11.22 -10.72 6.32
C ALA A 52 10.78 -12.07 5.74
N ALA A 53 9.48 -12.28 5.54
CA ALA A 53 8.95 -13.48 4.89
C ALA A 53 9.34 -13.55 3.42
N ALA A 54 9.15 -12.45 2.67
CA ALA A 54 9.47 -12.35 1.27
C ALA A 54 10.99 -12.49 1.01
N TRP A 55 11.82 -11.89 1.87
CA TRP A 55 13.28 -12.06 1.84
C TRP A 55 13.70 -13.52 1.96
N ARG A 56 13.12 -14.26 2.92
CA ARG A 56 13.40 -15.70 3.10
C ARG A 56 12.99 -16.49 1.86
N ALA A 57 11.81 -16.21 1.31
CA ALA A 57 11.33 -16.89 0.10
C ALA A 57 12.22 -16.60 -1.12
N ALA A 58 12.57 -15.33 -1.37
CA ALA A 58 13.41 -14.92 -2.49
C ALA A 58 14.84 -15.47 -2.41
N THR A 59 15.34 -15.79 -1.21
CA THR A 59 16.71 -16.30 -1.02
C THR A 59 16.83 -17.81 -0.89
N ALA A 60 15.70 -18.52 -0.66
CA ALA A 60 15.66 -19.97 -0.46
C ALA A 60 16.14 -20.77 -1.68
N GLY A 61 15.83 -20.29 -2.90
CA GLY A 61 16.24 -20.93 -4.17
C GLY A 61 17.36 -20.22 -4.93
N ALA A 62 17.92 -19.14 -4.38
CA ALA A 62 18.91 -18.32 -5.08
C ALA A 62 20.30 -18.99 -5.15
N THR A 63 20.99 -18.80 -6.28
CA THR A 63 22.42 -19.14 -6.39
C THR A 63 23.26 -18.28 -5.43
N ALA A 64 24.52 -18.67 -5.18
CA ALA A 64 25.41 -17.90 -4.31
C ALA A 64 25.59 -16.45 -4.79
N GLU A 65 25.74 -16.25 -6.10
CA GLU A 65 25.88 -14.93 -6.72
C GLU A 65 24.60 -14.09 -6.57
N GLN A 66 23.44 -14.67 -6.87
CA GLN A 66 22.15 -14.01 -6.68
C GLN A 66 21.92 -13.62 -5.22
N ARG A 67 22.26 -14.50 -4.27
CA ARG A 67 22.16 -14.22 -2.84
C ARG A 67 23.07 -13.07 -2.43
N ALA A 68 24.30 -13.01 -2.95
CA ALA A 68 25.23 -11.91 -2.67
C ALA A 68 24.67 -10.56 -3.17
N GLY A 69 24.13 -10.54 -4.39
CA GLY A 69 23.47 -9.35 -4.96
C GLY A 69 22.25 -8.90 -4.15
N LEU A 70 21.37 -9.85 -3.79
CA LEU A 70 20.21 -9.57 -2.94
C LEU A 70 20.62 -9.01 -1.57
N GLN A 71 21.68 -9.55 -0.97
CA GLN A 71 22.18 -9.08 0.33
C GLN A 71 22.73 -7.67 0.26
N ALA A 72 23.46 -7.34 -0.82
CA ALA A 72 23.93 -5.98 -1.05
C ALA A 72 22.76 -5.00 -1.19
N ALA A 73 21.74 -5.36 -1.99
CA ALA A 73 20.54 -4.55 -2.15
C ALA A 73 19.77 -4.38 -0.83
N GLN A 74 19.64 -5.44 -0.03
CA GLN A 74 18.96 -5.36 1.27
C GLN A 74 19.71 -4.45 2.25
N ARG A 75 21.05 -4.48 2.26
CA ARG A 75 21.87 -3.57 3.09
C ARG A 75 21.72 -2.12 2.66
N ALA A 76 21.74 -1.85 1.35
CA ALA A 76 21.53 -0.51 0.81
C ALA A 76 20.15 0.03 1.22
N TRP A 77 19.11 -0.80 1.05
CA TRP A 77 17.75 -0.45 1.46
C TRP A 77 17.61 -0.16 2.96
N LEU A 78 18.32 -0.89 3.83
CA LEU A 78 18.34 -0.56 5.28
C LEU A 78 18.92 0.84 5.54
N GLY A 79 19.87 1.30 4.71
CA GLY A 79 20.36 2.68 4.73
C GLY A 79 19.29 3.68 4.31
N GLU A 80 18.58 3.43 3.21
CA GLU A 80 17.46 4.27 2.74
C GLU A 80 16.33 4.37 3.78
N ARG A 81 15.99 3.25 4.42
CA ARG A 81 14.98 3.20 5.48
C ARG A 81 15.37 4.08 6.67
N ARG A 82 16.63 4.01 7.10
CA ARG A 82 17.17 4.85 8.19
C ARG A 82 17.19 6.33 7.81
N ALA A 83 17.48 6.64 6.55
CA ALA A 83 17.51 8.01 6.04
C ALA A 83 16.13 8.71 6.03
N CYS A 84 15.04 7.99 6.32
CA CYS A 84 13.73 8.61 6.51
C CYS A 84 13.62 9.43 7.80
N GLU A 85 14.53 9.30 8.77
CA GLU A 85 14.55 10.19 9.92
C GLU A 85 14.80 11.64 9.47
N GLY A 86 13.96 12.56 9.95
CA GLY A 86 14.01 13.96 9.52
C GLY A 86 13.34 14.90 10.53
N PRO A 87 13.54 16.23 10.35
CA PRO A 87 13.11 17.23 11.32
C PRO A 87 11.58 17.35 11.46
N GLN A 88 10.82 16.95 10.43
CA GLN A 88 9.37 16.94 10.48
C GLN A 88 8.83 15.50 10.61
N ALA A 89 8.09 15.24 11.68
CA ALA A 89 7.66 13.89 12.05
C ALA A 89 6.70 13.25 11.04
N ARG A 90 5.80 14.03 10.41
CA ARG A 90 4.84 13.51 9.42
C ARG A 90 5.55 13.05 8.16
N GLU A 91 6.51 13.83 7.68
CA GLU A 91 7.30 13.58 6.49
C GLU A 91 8.20 12.37 6.70
N ALA A 92 8.83 12.28 7.87
CA ALA A 92 9.63 11.13 8.27
C ALA A 92 8.79 9.84 8.30
N GLN A 93 7.60 9.87 8.90
CA GLN A 93 6.69 8.73 8.92
C GLN A 93 6.19 8.34 7.52
N SER A 94 5.83 9.33 6.68
CA SER A 94 5.42 9.09 5.29
C SER A 94 6.56 8.44 4.49
N CYS A 95 7.80 8.92 4.66
CA CYS A 95 8.98 8.30 4.07
C CYS A 95 9.13 6.84 4.50
N LEU A 96 9.10 6.57 5.80
CA LEU A 96 9.31 5.22 6.33
C LEU A 96 8.26 4.24 5.80
N ARG A 97 6.98 4.64 5.81
CA ARG A 97 5.88 3.84 5.26
C ARG A 97 6.06 3.55 3.77
N ARG A 98 6.44 4.56 2.99
CA ARG A 98 6.68 4.42 1.53
C ARG A 98 7.83 3.46 1.24
N VAL A 99 8.98 3.62 1.92
CA VAL A 99 10.19 2.79 1.72
C VAL A 99 9.96 1.34 2.15
N MET A 100 9.24 1.13 3.26
CA MET A 100 8.86 -0.21 3.73
C MET A 100 7.91 -0.91 2.74
N ARG A 101 6.86 -0.21 2.29
CA ARG A 101 5.89 -0.76 1.32
C ARG A 101 6.53 -1.10 -0.02
N ALA A 102 7.38 -0.22 -0.55
CA ALA A 102 8.10 -0.47 -1.80
C ALA A 102 8.92 -1.76 -1.69
N ARG A 103 9.70 -1.90 -0.62
CA ARG A 103 10.53 -3.09 -0.44
C ARG A 103 9.74 -4.38 -0.26
N SER A 104 8.62 -4.33 0.46
CA SER A 104 7.72 -5.48 0.59
C SER A 104 7.29 -5.97 -0.80
N ARG A 105 6.86 -5.06 -1.68
CA ARG A 105 6.43 -5.41 -3.05
C ARG A 105 7.57 -5.98 -3.88
N ASP A 106 8.75 -5.36 -3.84
CA ASP A 106 9.91 -5.80 -4.63
C ASP A 106 10.32 -7.23 -4.26
N LEU A 107 10.41 -7.52 -2.96
CA LEU A 107 10.78 -8.86 -2.48
C LEU A 107 9.66 -9.88 -2.69
N GLU A 108 8.39 -9.47 -2.58
CA GLU A 108 7.25 -10.36 -2.87
C GLU A 108 7.24 -10.75 -4.36
N ALA A 109 7.54 -9.82 -5.27
CA ALA A 109 7.65 -10.11 -6.71
C ALA A 109 8.82 -11.06 -7.02
N LEU A 110 9.98 -10.83 -6.39
CA LEU A 110 11.14 -11.72 -6.51
C LEU A 110 10.84 -13.12 -5.96
N ALA A 111 10.18 -13.20 -4.80
CA ALA A 111 9.81 -14.46 -4.16
C ALA A 111 8.81 -15.29 -4.99
N GLN A 112 7.94 -14.63 -5.76
CA GLN A 112 6.99 -15.29 -6.65
C GLN A 112 7.62 -15.74 -7.97
N GLY A 113 8.90 -15.46 -8.20
CA GLY A 113 9.57 -15.77 -9.46
C GLY A 113 8.96 -15.04 -10.65
N ALA A 114 8.34 -13.87 -10.41
CA ALA A 114 7.68 -13.12 -11.46
C ALA A 114 8.72 -12.79 -12.56
N PRO A 115 8.52 -13.26 -13.80
CA PRO A 115 9.46 -12.95 -14.86
C PRO A 115 9.49 -11.45 -15.09
N ALA A 116 10.69 -10.89 -15.26
CA ALA A 116 10.90 -9.55 -15.80
C ALA A 116 10.54 -9.51 -17.30
N THR A 117 9.41 -10.06 -17.72
CA THR A 117 8.83 -9.84 -19.05
C THR A 117 7.35 -10.23 -19.05
N ALA A 118 6.49 -9.23 -18.89
CA ALA A 118 5.23 -9.17 -19.61
C ALA A 118 5.09 -7.73 -20.14
N LEU A 119 5.97 -7.38 -21.06
CA LEU A 119 5.59 -6.39 -22.08
C LEU A 119 4.43 -7.01 -22.85
N PRO A 120 3.27 -6.35 -22.99
CA PRO A 120 2.22 -6.84 -23.87
C PRO A 120 2.70 -6.70 -25.32
N THR A 121 3.32 -7.74 -25.87
CA THR A 121 3.55 -7.91 -27.31
C THR A 121 2.38 -8.67 -27.92
N ALA A 122 1.26 -7.98 -28.03
CA ALA A 122 0.22 -8.24 -29.02
C ALA A 122 -0.65 -6.99 -29.05
N LYS A 123 -0.58 -6.21 -30.13
CA LYS A 123 -1.49 -5.09 -30.39
C LYS A 123 -2.88 -5.70 -30.64
N PRO A 124 -3.88 -5.53 -29.76
CA PRO A 124 -5.27 -5.75 -30.16
C PRO A 124 -5.62 -4.67 -31.19
N ALA A 125 -6.47 -5.01 -32.14
CA ALA A 125 -7.11 -4.04 -33.04
C ALA A 125 -7.71 -2.88 -32.22
N PRO A 126 -7.86 -1.66 -32.77
CA PRO A 126 -8.35 -0.51 -32.03
C PRO A 126 -9.81 -0.73 -31.60
N GLU A 127 -9.97 -1.31 -30.41
CA GLU A 127 -11.17 -1.17 -29.61
C GLU A 127 -11.25 0.32 -29.25
N ALA A 128 -12.46 0.89 -29.38
CA ALA A 128 -12.70 2.31 -29.13
C ALA A 128 -12.04 2.72 -27.82
N ALA A 129 -11.33 3.86 -27.84
CA ALA A 129 -10.66 4.37 -26.66
C ALA A 129 -11.62 4.30 -25.46
N PRO A 130 -11.24 3.64 -24.34
CA PRO A 130 -12.12 3.51 -23.20
C PRO A 130 -12.61 4.90 -22.81
N ALA A 131 -13.92 5.03 -22.63
CA ALA A 131 -14.53 6.28 -22.23
C ALA A 131 -13.79 6.85 -21.01
N ALA A 132 -13.53 8.16 -21.03
CA ALA A 132 -12.82 8.83 -19.94
C ALA A 132 -13.50 8.53 -18.61
N VAL A 133 -12.71 8.24 -17.58
CA VAL A 133 -13.25 7.99 -16.24
C VAL A 133 -13.91 9.27 -15.75
N ALA A 134 -15.19 9.22 -15.39
CA ALA A 134 -15.83 10.35 -14.71
C ALA A 134 -15.22 10.49 -13.31
N LEU A 135 -14.17 11.29 -13.20
CA LEU A 135 -13.50 11.61 -11.95
C LEU A 135 -13.70 13.09 -11.66
N SER A 136 -14.51 13.36 -10.63
CA SER A 136 -14.73 14.68 -10.04
C SER A 136 -14.57 14.58 -8.53
N ALA A 137 -14.33 15.73 -7.89
CA ALA A 137 -14.32 15.80 -6.45
C ALA A 137 -15.72 15.50 -5.88
N VAL A 138 -15.78 14.87 -4.72
CA VAL A 138 -17.01 14.52 -4.00
C VAL A 138 -17.74 15.78 -3.56
N SER A 139 -19.02 15.88 -3.94
CA SER A 139 -19.93 16.94 -3.48
C SER A 139 -20.61 16.55 -2.17
N CYS A 140 -20.32 17.25 -1.08
CA CYS A 140 -21.04 17.08 0.20
C CYS A 140 -22.28 18.00 0.22
N PRO A 141 -23.46 17.59 0.75
CA PRO A 141 -23.69 16.41 1.60
C PRO A 141 -24.24 15.15 0.89
N ALA A 142 -24.25 15.10 -0.45
CA ALA A 142 -24.75 13.95 -1.19
C ALA A 142 -23.72 12.79 -1.24
N THR A 143 -23.65 11.97 -0.20
CA THR A 143 -22.67 10.88 -0.10
C THR A 143 -23.28 9.52 -0.47
N ALA A 144 -23.13 9.10 -1.72
CA ALA A 144 -23.30 7.70 -2.09
C ALA A 144 -21.95 6.98 -1.95
N GLY A 145 -21.87 6.00 -1.06
CA GLY A 145 -20.71 5.12 -0.93
C GLY A 145 -19.75 5.46 0.22
N TRP A 146 -18.98 4.45 0.63
CA TRP A 146 -18.13 4.50 1.81
C TRP A 146 -17.04 5.58 1.71
N ALA A 147 -16.32 5.67 0.59
CA ALA A 147 -15.24 6.63 0.41
C ALA A 147 -15.74 8.09 0.46
N ALA A 148 -16.86 8.38 -0.21
CA ALA A 148 -17.48 9.71 -0.20
C ALA A 148 -17.86 10.15 1.22
N MET A 149 -18.41 9.24 2.02
CA MET A 149 -18.73 9.49 3.43
C MET A 149 -17.48 9.88 4.24
N GLN A 150 -16.38 9.13 4.08
CA GLN A 150 -15.14 9.43 4.80
C GLN A 150 -14.48 10.73 4.34
N ILE A 151 -14.51 11.03 3.03
CA ILE A 151 -13.99 12.29 2.47
C ILE A 151 -14.75 13.49 3.04
N CYS A 152 -16.07 13.41 3.14
CA CYS A 152 -16.89 14.50 3.67
C CYS A 152 -16.79 14.64 5.20
N ALA A 153 -16.57 13.55 5.94
CA ALA A 153 -16.54 13.55 7.40
C ALA A 153 -15.17 13.88 8.02
N THR A 154 -14.08 13.79 7.24
CA THR A 154 -12.71 13.89 7.76
C THR A 154 -12.05 15.22 7.35
N PRO A 155 -11.55 16.03 8.31
CA PRO A 155 -10.78 17.23 8.00
C PRO A 155 -9.57 16.93 7.11
N GLY A 156 -9.35 17.74 6.06
CA GLY A 156 -8.22 17.58 5.13
C GLY A 156 -8.48 16.65 3.95
N MET A 157 -9.41 15.69 4.08
CA MET A 157 -9.69 14.71 3.01
C MET A 157 -10.44 15.33 1.84
N ARG A 158 -11.30 16.33 2.10
CA ARG A 158 -11.99 17.08 1.03
C ARG A 158 -11.01 17.90 0.19
N GLU A 159 -10.05 18.56 0.83
CA GLU A 159 -8.99 19.30 0.15
C GLU A 159 -8.10 18.37 -0.69
N LEU A 160 -7.80 17.19 -0.15
CA LEU A 160 -7.04 16.17 -0.86
C LEU A 160 -7.80 15.63 -2.09
N ASP A 161 -9.11 15.37 -1.96
CA ASP A 161 -9.96 14.90 -3.06
C ASP A 161 -10.09 15.95 -4.18
N LEU A 162 -10.29 17.22 -3.79
CA LEU A 162 -10.25 18.36 -4.71
C LEU A 162 -8.90 18.50 -5.41
N ALA A 163 -7.80 18.19 -4.74
CA ALA A 163 -6.48 18.22 -5.35
C ALA A 163 -6.30 17.08 -6.38
N VAL A 164 -6.72 15.86 -6.06
CA VAL A 164 -6.69 14.73 -7.02
C VAL A 164 -7.49 15.08 -8.28
N ALA A 165 -8.71 15.57 -8.13
CA ALA A 165 -9.59 15.90 -9.26
C ALA A 165 -8.98 16.98 -10.18
N ARG A 166 -8.45 18.08 -9.59
CA ARG A 166 -7.80 19.16 -10.35
C ARG A 166 -6.51 18.71 -11.04
N GLU A 167 -5.67 17.94 -10.35
CA GLU A 167 -4.44 17.41 -10.94
C GLU A 167 -4.76 16.45 -12.11
N ALA A 168 -5.82 15.64 -11.98
CA ALA A 168 -6.27 14.74 -13.03
C ALA A 168 -6.81 15.47 -14.27
N GLU A 169 -7.61 16.52 -14.08
CA GLU A 169 -8.09 17.38 -15.18
C GLU A 169 -6.93 18.07 -15.92
N ALA A 170 -5.98 18.64 -15.18
CA ALA A 170 -4.79 19.25 -15.76
C ALA A 170 -3.92 18.21 -16.51
N ALA A 171 -3.82 16.98 -16.03
CA ALA A 171 -3.12 15.91 -16.73
C ALA A 171 -3.82 15.51 -18.03
N ARG A 172 -5.15 15.38 -18.04
CA ARG A 172 -5.92 15.13 -19.27
C ARG A 172 -5.68 16.20 -20.32
N ALA A 173 -5.75 17.47 -19.93
CA ALA A 173 -5.53 18.59 -20.84
C ALA A 173 -4.12 18.54 -21.48
N ARG A 174 -3.09 18.20 -20.71
CA ARG A 174 -1.71 18.04 -21.22
C ARG A 174 -1.57 16.85 -22.17
N LEU A 175 -2.21 15.72 -21.82
CA LEU A 175 -2.12 14.47 -22.58
C LEU A 175 -3.06 14.42 -23.79
N ALA A 176 -3.92 15.42 -24.00
CA ALA A 176 -4.92 15.44 -25.07
C ALA A 176 -4.34 15.23 -26.49
N ARG A 177 -3.09 15.63 -26.71
CA ARG A 177 -2.39 15.45 -27.99
C ARG A 177 -1.67 14.09 -28.14
N ASN A 178 -1.67 13.24 -27.10
CA ASN A 178 -1.03 11.93 -27.08
C ASN A 178 -2.04 10.84 -26.66
N PRO A 179 -2.78 10.25 -27.63
CA PRO A 179 -3.84 9.29 -27.33
C PRO A 179 -3.37 8.05 -26.55
N ALA A 180 -2.16 7.56 -26.83
CA ALA A 180 -1.60 6.41 -26.14
C ALA A 180 -1.26 6.72 -24.67
N ALA A 181 -0.70 7.91 -24.40
CA ALA A 181 -0.45 8.34 -23.04
C ALA A 181 -1.74 8.65 -22.28
N LEU A 182 -2.72 9.28 -22.93
CA LEU A 182 -4.04 9.51 -22.35
C LEU A 182 -4.74 8.20 -21.99
N ALA A 183 -4.68 7.17 -22.82
CA ALA A 183 -5.26 5.85 -22.52
C ALA A 183 -4.60 5.17 -21.30
N ARG A 184 -3.28 5.28 -21.16
CA ARG A 184 -2.56 4.81 -19.96
C ARG A 184 -2.99 5.58 -18.71
N PHE A 185 -3.15 6.90 -18.86
CA PHE A 185 -3.60 7.77 -17.78
C PHE A 185 -5.03 7.46 -17.32
N GLU A 186 -5.97 7.24 -18.23
CA GLU A 186 -7.34 6.82 -17.87
C GLU A 186 -7.35 5.44 -17.19
N THR A 187 -6.40 4.55 -17.53
CA THR A 187 -6.23 3.26 -16.84
C THR A 187 -5.74 3.46 -15.40
N LEU A 188 -4.82 4.39 -15.16
CA LEU A 188 -4.41 4.81 -13.82
C LEU A 188 -5.62 5.32 -13.03
N LEU A 189 -6.43 6.20 -13.60
CA LEU A 189 -7.62 6.75 -12.90
C LEU A 189 -8.68 5.68 -12.59
N ARG A 190 -8.89 4.70 -13.47
CA ARG A 190 -9.78 3.54 -13.18
C ARG A 190 -9.30 2.76 -11.97
N ARG A 191 -7.99 2.48 -11.89
CA ARG A 191 -7.40 1.78 -10.74
C ARG A 191 -7.54 2.59 -9.46
N TYR A 192 -7.32 3.91 -9.53
CA TYR A 192 -7.52 4.81 -8.40
C TYR A 192 -8.96 4.73 -7.86
N VAL A 193 -9.98 4.89 -8.71
CA VAL A 193 -11.39 4.84 -8.27
C VAL A 193 -11.71 3.49 -7.63
N ALA A 194 -11.29 2.39 -8.25
CA ALA A 194 -11.50 1.05 -7.71
C ALA A 194 -10.79 0.83 -6.36
N ALA A 195 -9.54 1.29 -6.22
CA ALA A 195 -8.77 1.20 -4.98
C ALA A 195 -9.40 2.02 -3.86
N ARG A 196 -9.87 3.24 -4.18
CA ARG A 196 -10.57 4.14 -3.26
C ARG A 196 -11.80 3.46 -2.65
N ASP A 197 -12.62 2.83 -3.49
CA ASP A 197 -13.84 2.17 -3.04
C ASP A 197 -13.56 0.84 -2.31
N ALA A 198 -12.43 0.20 -2.60
CA ALA A 198 -12.01 -1.04 -1.94
C ALA A 198 -11.49 -0.81 -0.51
N CYS A 199 -11.02 0.39 -0.16
CA CYS A 199 -10.47 0.69 1.18
C CYS A 199 -11.45 0.40 2.32
N GLY A 200 -12.76 0.57 2.09
CA GLY A 200 -13.79 0.23 3.08
C GLY A 200 -13.92 -1.27 3.40
N ARG A 201 -13.30 -2.13 2.58
CA ARG A 201 -13.30 -3.59 2.74
C ARG A 201 -11.88 -4.17 2.85
N ALA A 202 -10.85 -3.34 3.01
CA ALA A 202 -9.46 -3.79 2.98
C ALA A 202 -9.09 -4.55 4.27
N PRO A 203 -8.78 -5.86 4.21
CA PRO A 203 -8.41 -6.62 5.40
C PRO A 203 -7.04 -6.15 5.92
N GLY A 204 -6.92 -5.99 7.25
CA GLY A 204 -5.67 -5.65 7.91
C GLY A 204 -5.17 -4.21 7.69
N ARG A 205 -6.00 -3.30 7.17
CA ARG A 205 -5.67 -1.87 7.02
C ARG A 205 -6.71 -0.99 7.73
N VAL A 206 -6.25 0.13 8.29
CA VAL A 206 -7.15 1.20 8.73
C VAL A 206 -7.78 1.80 7.47
N PRO A 207 -9.11 1.74 7.31
CA PRO A 207 -9.75 2.15 6.06
C PRO A 207 -9.48 3.62 5.68
N LEU A 208 -9.47 4.52 6.67
CA LEU A 208 -9.20 5.95 6.43
C LEU A 208 -7.76 6.18 5.95
N ASP A 209 -6.78 5.52 6.56
CA ASP A 209 -5.37 5.59 6.13
C ASP A 209 -5.21 5.04 4.71
N CYS A 210 -5.83 3.90 4.39
CA CYS A 210 -5.86 3.35 3.04
C CYS A 210 -6.41 4.37 2.03
N LEU A 211 -7.49 5.05 2.39
CA LEU A 211 -8.15 6.03 1.53
C LEU A 211 -7.24 7.22 1.28
N GLN A 212 -6.68 7.82 2.33
CA GLN A 212 -5.76 8.94 2.23
C GLN A 212 -4.52 8.57 1.41
N GLU A 213 -3.89 7.42 1.70
CA GLU A 213 -2.71 6.93 0.98
C GLU A 213 -2.99 6.72 -0.51
N THR A 214 -4.13 6.10 -0.85
CA THR A 214 -4.54 5.90 -2.24
C THR A 214 -4.64 7.22 -3.00
N MET A 215 -5.12 8.29 -2.34
CA MET A 215 -5.23 9.63 -2.93
C MET A 215 -3.86 10.30 -3.08
N GLU A 216 -2.99 10.21 -2.07
CA GLU A 216 -1.64 10.76 -2.09
C GLU A 216 -0.75 10.09 -3.15
N ASP A 217 -0.75 8.76 -3.21
CA ASP A 217 0.01 7.98 -4.19
C ASP A 217 -0.45 8.31 -5.62
N THR A 218 -1.77 8.40 -5.84
CA THR A 218 -2.33 8.78 -7.15
C THR A 218 -1.88 10.16 -7.58
N ARG A 219 -1.83 11.15 -6.66
CA ARG A 219 -1.30 12.49 -6.98
C ARG A 219 0.16 12.43 -7.40
N ALA A 220 0.98 11.63 -6.70
CA ALA A 220 2.37 11.45 -7.07
C ALA A 220 2.51 10.86 -8.49
N GLU A 221 1.73 9.83 -8.82
CA GLU A 221 1.73 9.23 -10.16
C GLU A 221 1.21 10.20 -11.25
N ILE A 222 0.17 10.99 -10.97
CA ILE A 222 -0.37 12.00 -11.91
C ILE A 222 0.71 13.04 -12.25
N ARG A 223 1.49 13.50 -11.25
CA ARG A 223 2.58 14.46 -11.47
C ARG A 223 3.70 13.87 -12.31
N GLN A 224 4.09 12.63 -12.03
CA GLN A 224 5.12 11.91 -12.80
C GLN A 224 4.69 11.66 -14.24
N SER A 225 3.40 11.36 -14.47
CA SER A 225 2.84 11.03 -15.78
C SER A 225 2.86 12.16 -16.81
N GLY A 226 3.20 13.39 -16.42
CA GLY A 226 3.36 14.49 -17.38
C GLY A 226 4.63 15.31 -17.20
N ALA A 227 5.68 14.69 -16.64
CA ALA A 227 7.04 15.20 -16.67
C ALA A 227 7.84 14.70 -17.90
N GLY A 228 7.19 14.02 -18.84
CA GLY A 228 7.79 13.46 -20.06
C GLY A 228 6.99 13.75 -21.32
#